data_AF-A0A3M0YD03-F1
#
_entry.id   AF-A0A3M0YD03-F1
#
_cell.length_a   1.000
_cell.length_b   1.000
_cell.length_c   1.000
_cell.angle_alpha   90.00
_cell.angle_beta   90.00
_cell.angle_gamma   90.00
#
_symmetry.space_group_name_H-M   'P 1'
#
loop_
_entity.id
_entity.type
_entity.pdbx_description
1 polymer ?
#
loop_
_entity_poly.entity_id
_entity_poly.type
_entity_poly.pdbx_seq_one_letter_code
_entity_poly.pdbx_strand_id
1 'polypeptide(L)'
;MYMRFLTASVLCLLGLSMLTPACKQDKLPEPVVNSACDTLMPTWQTTIRPIVESKCATPGCHTAGFSSGDFTTYASTLPRIENGSFKRRTLDQRNMPPAGSPPLSEEELLLLECWLSAGYPQ
;
A
#
# COMPACT_ATOMS: atom_id res chain seq x y z
N MET A 1 50.82 -56.14 12.99
CA MET A 1 52.09 -56.00 12.27
C MET A 1 52.32 -54.52 11.99
N TYR A 2 53.28 -53.93 12.72
CA TYR A 2 54.02 -52.68 12.54
C TYR A 2 53.42 -51.48 11.79
N MET A 3 52.92 -50.53 12.58
CA MET A 3 53.38 -49.13 12.69
C MET A 3 54.47 -48.69 11.72
N ARG A 4 54.21 -47.62 10.95
CA ARG A 4 55.21 -46.60 10.57
C ARG A 4 54.56 -45.20 10.45
N PHE A 5 54.78 -44.41 11.50
CA PHE A 5 54.70 -42.95 11.46
C PHE A 5 55.86 -42.43 10.60
N LEU A 6 55.57 -41.53 9.65
CA LEU A 6 56.60 -40.77 8.96
C LEU A 6 56.19 -39.28 8.94
N THR A 7 56.89 -38.50 9.78
CA THR A 7 57.39 -37.13 9.56
C THR A 7 56.40 -36.09 9.02
N ALA A 8 55.84 -35.23 9.87
CA ALA A 8 56.43 -33.94 10.24
C ALA A 8 56.91 -33.11 9.04
N SER A 9 56.14 -32.10 8.62
CA SER A 9 56.56 -30.69 8.65
C SER A 9 55.63 -29.78 7.84
N VAL A 10 55.47 -28.56 8.39
CA VAL A 10 55.09 -27.30 7.71
C VAL A 10 53.60 -27.05 7.47
N LEU A 11 52.96 -26.62 8.56
CA LEU A 11 52.06 -25.47 8.65
C LEU A 11 52.04 -24.57 7.39
N CYS A 12 50.96 -24.61 6.61
CA CYS A 12 50.64 -23.55 5.65
C CYS A 12 49.14 -23.23 5.74
N LEU A 13 48.89 -22.14 6.45
CA LEU A 13 47.64 -21.39 6.56
C LEU A 13 46.88 -21.31 5.22
N LEU A 14 45.60 -21.70 5.23
CA LEU A 14 44.51 -21.27 4.34
C LEU A 14 43.25 -21.98 4.89
N GLY A 15 42.50 -21.41 5.83
CA GLY A 15 41.74 -20.18 5.60
C GLY A 15 40.41 -20.48 4.88
N LEU A 16 39.67 -21.52 5.26
CA LEU A 16 38.29 -21.70 4.80
C LEU A 16 37.32 -21.31 5.92
N SER A 17 37.13 -19.99 5.98
CA SER A 17 36.22 -19.26 6.83
C SER A 17 34.79 -19.80 6.74
N MET A 18 34.14 -19.87 7.89
CA MET A 18 32.74 -20.23 8.06
C MET A 18 31.84 -19.35 7.20
N LEU A 19 31.06 -19.95 6.30
CA LEU A 19 29.94 -19.27 5.66
C LEU A 19 28.74 -19.28 6.61
N THR A 20 28.62 -18.24 7.43
CA THR A 20 27.34 -17.87 8.01
C THR A 20 26.51 -17.15 6.93
N PRO A 21 25.25 -17.54 6.66
CA PRO A 21 24.35 -16.66 5.95
C PRO A 21 24.08 -15.45 6.83
N ALA A 22 24.72 -14.32 6.52
CA ALA A 22 24.39 -13.04 7.12
C ALA A 22 23.07 -12.56 6.52
N CYS A 23 21.95 -13.01 7.09
CA CYS A 23 20.65 -12.37 6.88
C CYS A 23 20.72 -11.00 7.58
N LYS A 24 21.08 -9.96 6.84
CA LYS A 24 20.77 -8.60 7.27
C LYS A 24 19.25 -8.48 7.24
N GLN A 25 18.63 -8.36 8.40
CA GLN A 25 17.27 -7.84 8.49
C GLN A 25 17.37 -6.37 8.07
N ASP A 26 17.14 -6.12 6.78
CA ASP A 26 16.85 -4.79 6.30
C ASP A 26 15.53 -4.40 6.97
N LYS A 27 15.62 -3.64 8.07
CA LYS A 27 14.46 -3.03 8.71
C LYS A 27 13.96 -1.99 7.71
N LEU A 28 13.04 -2.39 6.84
CA LEU A 28 12.34 -1.45 5.99
C LEU A 28 11.75 -0.36 6.91
N PRO A 29 11.86 0.92 6.53
CA PRO A 29 11.12 1.98 7.20
C PRO A 29 9.66 1.53 7.28
N GLU A 30 9.10 1.56 8.49
CA GLU A 30 7.69 1.27 8.66
C GLU A 30 6.89 2.23 7.77
N PRO A 31 5.88 1.75 7.02
CA PRO A 31 5.05 2.64 6.24
C PRO A 31 4.49 3.70 7.18
N VAL A 32 4.63 4.97 6.81
CA VAL A 32 4.04 6.08 7.56
C VAL A 32 2.53 6.03 7.32
N VAL A 33 1.85 5.17 8.06
CA VAL A 33 0.39 5.14 8.15
C VAL A 33 -0.01 6.11 9.26
N ASN A 34 -1.04 6.91 8.98
CA ASN A 34 -1.61 7.79 9.99
C ASN A 34 -2.12 6.94 11.16
N SER A 35 -1.61 7.18 12.37
CA SER A 35 -1.97 6.42 13.59
C SER A 35 -3.46 6.51 13.94
N ALA A 36 -4.18 7.50 13.39
CA ALA A 36 -5.64 7.55 13.51
C ALA A 36 -6.32 6.33 12.84
N CYS A 37 -5.72 5.79 11.77
CA CYS A 37 -6.22 4.63 11.05
C CYS A 37 -6.18 3.34 11.86
N ASP A 38 -5.37 3.26 12.91
CA ASP A 38 -5.29 2.06 13.78
C ASP A 38 -6.61 1.79 14.52
N THR A 39 -7.42 2.83 14.69
CA THR A 39 -8.73 2.76 15.37
C THR A 39 -9.92 2.88 14.44
N LEU A 40 -9.68 3.35 13.20
CA LEU A 40 -10.72 3.51 12.20
C LEU A 40 -10.77 2.27 11.31
N MET A 41 -11.95 1.66 11.21
CA MET A 41 -12.21 0.50 10.34
C MET A 41 -13.25 0.86 9.25
N PRO A 42 -12.96 1.85 8.38
CA PRO A 42 -13.89 2.23 7.33
C PRO A 42 -14.06 1.07 6.33
N THR A 43 -15.29 0.87 5.85
CA THR A 43 -15.59 -0.05 4.74
C THR A 43 -16.20 0.73 3.58
N TRP A 44 -16.23 0.13 2.39
CA TRP A 44 -16.94 0.70 1.26
C TRP A 44 -18.40 0.96 1.62
N GLN A 45 -19.10 -0.07 2.11
CA GLN A 45 -20.54 -0.03 2.29
C GLN A 45 -21.00 1.06 3.27
N THR A 46 -20.30 1.22 4.40
CA THR A 46 -20.74 2.08 5.50
C THR A 46 -20.13 3.48 5.47
N THR A 47 -18.94 3.63 4.89
CA THR A 47 -18.14 4.84 5.10
C THR A 47 -17.71 5.48 3.79
N ILE A 48 -17.14 4.72 2.86
CA ILE A 48 -16.56 5.30 1.64
C ILE A 48 -17.62 5.56 0.57
N ARG A 49 -18.60 4.67 0.41
CA ARG A 49 -19.65 4.84 -0.60
C ARG A 49 -20.42 6.17 -0.45
N PRO A 50 -20.85 6.60 0.76
CA PRO A 50 -21.48 7.93 0.92
C PRO A 50 -20.60 9.11 0.48
N ILE A 51 -19.28 9.03 0.71
CA ILE A 51 -18.33 10.04 0.25
C ILE A 51 -18.25 10.02 -1.28
N VAL A 52 -18.10 8.83 -1.88
CA VAL A 52 -18.00 8.67 -3.33
C VAL A 52 -19.27 9.11 -4.04
N GLU A 53 -20.45 8.76 -3.53
CA GLU A 53 -21.75 9.16 -4.10
C GLU A 53 -21.97 10.67 -4.04
N SER A 54 -21.50 11.34 -2.98
CA SER A 54 -21.69 12.79 -2.82
C SER A 54 -20.63 13.65 -3.50
N LYS A 55 -19.41 13.12 -3.70
CA LYS A 55 -18.27 13.90 -4.21
C LYS A 55 -17.82 13.49 -5.60
N CYS A 56 -18.07 12.26 -6.01
CA CYS A 56 -17.48 11.69 -7.22
C CYS A 56 -18.54 11.22 -8.21
N ALA A 57 -19.39 10.27 -7.83
CA ALA A 57 -20.41 9.64 -8.69
C ALA A 57 -21.70 10.49 -8.76
N THR A 58 -21.55 11.77 -9.08
CA THR A 58 -22.65 12.73 -9.20
C THR A 58 -23.10 12.85 -10.66
N PRO A 59 -24.33 13.31 -10.96
CA PRO A 59 -24.80 13.42 -12.34
C PRO A 59 -23.82 14.21 -13.22
N GLY A 60 -23.28 13.56 -14.26
CA GLY A 60 -22.30 14.14 -15.18
C GLY A 60 -20.82 13.91 -14.82
N CYS A 61 -20.53 13.33 -13.65
CA CYS A 61 -19.18 13.06 -13.16
C CYS A 61 -19.09 11.64 -12.60
N HIS A 62 -18.18 10.82 -13.11
CA HIS A 62 -17.91 9.45 -12.63
C HIS A 62 -19.11 8.50 -12.41
N THR A 63 -20.16 8.67 -13.21
CA THR A 63 -21.28 7.72 -13.28
C THR A 63 -20.99 6.61 -14.30
N ALA A 64 -21.91 5.65 -14.44
CA ALA A 64 -21.85 4.62 -15.48
C ALA A 64 -21.57 5.22 -16.87
N GLY A 65 -20.55 4.69 -17.56
CA GLY A 65 -20.12 5.15 -18.88
C GLY A 65 -19.21 6.39 -18.88
N PHE A 66 -18.85 6.96 -17.73
CA PHE A 66 -17.94 8.10 -17.66
C PHE A 66 -16.51 7.71 -18.06
N SER A 67 -15.90 8.48 -18.95
CA SER A 67 -14.61 8.15 -19.58
C SER A 67 -13.45 7.99 -18.58
N SER A 68 -13.50 8.74 -17.47
CA SER A 68 -12.46 8.70 -16.44
C SER A 68 -12.72 7.66 -15.33
N GLY A 69 -13.75 6.82 -15.49
CA GLY A 69 -14.12 5.75 -14.55
C GLY A 69 -15.51 5.95 -13.96
N ASP A 70 -16.19 4.83 -13.71
CA ASP A 70 -17.50 4.75 -13.07
C ASP A 70 -17.31 4.39 -11.59
N PHE A 71 -17.80 5.23 -10.69
CA PHE A 71 -17.69 5.05 -9.23
C PHE A 71 -19.03 4.74 -8.55
N THR A 72 -20.04 4.32 -9.30
CA THR A 72 -21.37 3.99 -8.78
C THR A 72 -21.39 2.70 -7.95
N THR A 73 -20.40 1.83 -8.11
CA THR A 73 -20.30 0.57 -7.36
C THR A 73 -18.85 0.32 -6.93
N TYR A 74 -18.66 -0.50 -5.90
CA TYR A 74 -17.32 -0.95 -5.51
C TYR A 74 -16.59 -1.63 -6.68
N ALA A 75 -17.29 -2.53 -7.37
CA ALA A 75 -16.73 -3.31 -8.48
C ALA A 75 -16.27 -2.42 -9.65
N SER A 76 -17.03 -1.38 -10.00
CA SER A 76 -16.63 -0.43 -11.05
C SER A 76 -15.53 0.54 -10.60
N THR A 77 -15.42 0.81 -9.30
CA THR A 77 -14.37 1.65 -8.71
C THR A 77 -13.03 0.92 -8.58
N LEU A 78 -13.07 -0.40 -8.28
CA LEU A 78 -11.91 -1.24 -7.97
C LEU A 78 -10.74 -1.10 -8.96
N PRO A 79 -10.94 -1.08 -10.29
CA PRO A 79 -9.84 -0.90 -11.23
C PRO A 79 -9.06 0.41 -11.04
N ARG A 80 -9.70 1.50 -10.56
CA ARG A 80 -9.03 2.78 -10.28
C ARG A 80 -8.32 2.79 -8.93
N ILE A 81 -8.79 1.97 -7.99
CA ILE A 81 -8.14 1.76 -6.70
C ILE A 81 -6.86 0.94 -6.92
N GLU A 82 -6.97 -0.21 -7.59
CA GLU A 82 -5.86 -1.14 -7.82
C GLU A 82 -4.75 -0.55 -8.68
N ASN A 83 -5.07 0.26 -9.69
CA ASN A 83 -4.05 0.94 -10.49
C ASN A 83 -3.48 2.22 -9.81
N GLY A 84 -3.90 2.52 -8.59
CA GLY A 84 -3.43 3.65 -7.78
C GLY A 84 -3.91 5.03 -8.22
N SER A 85 -4.67 5.13 -9.31
CA SER A 85 -5.14 6.43 -9.83
C SER A 85 -6.13 7.11 -8.88
N PHE A 86 -6.94 6.35 -8.15
CA PHE A 86 -7.84 6.89 -7.13
C PHE A 86 -7.06 7.65 -6.06
N LYS A 87 -6.14 6.97 -5.35
CA LYS A 87 -5.24 7.57 -4.34
C LYS A 87 -4.50 8.78 -4.88
N ARG A 88 -3.92 8.65 -6.07
CA ARG A 88 -3.14 9.72 -6.68
C ARG A 88 -3.96 11.00 -6.86
N ARG A 89 -5.23 10.88 -7.27
CA ARG A 89 -6.08 12.03 -7.58
C ARG A 89 -6.72 12.64 -6.33
N THR A 90 -7.08 11.82 -5.35
CA THR A 90 -7.75 12.25 -4.12
C THR A 90 -6.78 12.67 -3.02
N LEU A 91 -5.74 11.88 -2.76
CA LEU A 91 -4.83 12.07 -1.62
C LEU A 91 -3.52 12.76 -2.01
N ASP A 92 -2.89 12.33 -3.11
CA ASP A 92 -1.55 12.82 -3.46
C ASP A 92 -1.60 14.17 -4.20
N GLN A 93 -2.42 14.29 -5.24
CA GLN A 93 -2.58 15.51 -6.04
C GLN A 93 -3.70 16.41 -5.55
N ARG A 94 -4.66 15.87 -4.79
CA ARG A 94 -5.85 16.57 -4.29
C ARG A 94 -6.57 17.41 -5.35
N ASN A 95 -6.67 16.87 -6.57
CA ASN A 95 -7.26 17.55 -7.73
C ASN A 95 -8.54 16.87 -8.23
N MET A 96 -9.06 15.94 -7.44
CA MET A 96 -10.42 15.43 -7.53
C MET A 96 -11.08 15.51 -6.16
N PRO A 97 -12.31 16.06 -6.07
CA PRO A 97 -13.11 16.64 -7.16
C PRO A 97 -12.46 17.89 -7.81
N PRO A 98 -12.79 18.24 -9.06
CA PRO A 98 -12.18 19.38 -9.73
C PRO A 98 -12.62 20.70 -9.08
N ALA A 99 -11.85 21.76 -9.30
CA ALA A 99 -12.20 23.10 -8.83
C ALA A 99 -13.61 23.49 -9.27
N GLY A 100 -14.41 24.04 -8.35
CA GLY A 100 -15.83 24.36 -8.58
C GLY A 100 -16.81 23.24 -8.21
N SER A 101 -16.33 22.03 -7.93
CA SER A 101 -17.12 20.97 -7.29
C SER A 101 -16.91 20.99 -5.76
N PRO A 102 -17.84 20.43 -4.95
CA PRO A 102 -17.64 20.30 -3.52
C PRO A 102 -16.35 19.52 -3.22
N PRO A 103 -15.38 20.10 -2.49
CA PRO A 103 -14.12 19.41 -2.19
C PRO A 103 -14.32 18.30 -1.17
N LEU A 104 -13.35 17.40 -1.08
CA LEU A 104 -13.22 16.48 0.05
C LEU A 104 -12.79 17.26 1.29
N SER A 105 -13.45 17.02 2.43
CA SER A 105 -13.01 17.54 3.73
C SER A 105 -11.77 16.79 4.21
N GLU A 106 -11.04 17.35 5.19
CA GLU A 106 -9.89 16.64 5.79
C GLU A 106 -10.31 15.34 6.48
N GLU A 107 -11.52 15.27 7.04
CA GLU A 107 -12.07 14.02 7.59
C GLU A 107 -12.36 12.99 6.48
N GLU A 108 -12.95 13.41 5.36
CA GLU A 108 -13.19 12.52 4.22
C GLU A 108 -11.86 12.01 3.62
N LEU A 109 -10.84 12.87 3.52
CA LEU A 109 -9.49 12.50 3.10
C LEU A 109 -8.87 11.47 4.05
N LEU A 110 -9.01 11.66 5.37
CA LEU A 110 -8.54 10.71 6.38
C LEU A 110 -9.24 9.35 6.24
N LEU A 111 -10.56 9.34 6.07
CA LEU A 111 -11.32 8.10 5.91
C LEU A 111 -10.90 7.34 4.63
N LEU A 112 -10.67 8.06 3.53
CA LEU A 112 -10.15 7.47 2.29
C LEU A 112 -8.73 6.91 2.48
N GLU A 113 -7.85 7.64 3.18
CA GLU A 113 -6.49 7.19 3.49
C GLU A 113 -6.51 5.90 4.32
N CYS A 114 -7.28 5.87 5.41
CA CYS A 114 -7.38 4.69 6.28
C CYS A 114 -8.01 3.50 5.57
N TRP A 115 -9.02 3.72 4.73
CA TRP A 115 -9.61 2.65 3.96
C TRP A 115 -8.64 2.05 2.94
N LEU A 116 -7.89 2.89 2.22
CA LEU A 116 -6.90 2.43 1.25
C LEU A 116 -5.74 1.68 1.94
N SER A 117 -5.28 2.17 3.09
CA SER A 117 -4.20 1.51 3.85
C SER A 117 -4.63 0.18 4.45
N ALA A 118 -5.90 0.03 4.82
CA ALA A 118 -6.50 -1.23 5.28
C ALA A 118 -6.77 -2.25 4.16
N GLY A 119 -6.37 -1.98 2.92
CA GLY A 119 -6.62 -2.88 1.79
C GLY A 119 -8.04 -2.77 1.24
N TYR A 120 -8.65 -1.58 1.33
CA TYR A 120 -9.93 -1.22 0.70
C TYR A 120 -11.06 -2.24 0.95
N PRO A 121 -11.35 -2.60 2.23
CA PRO A 121 -12.41 -3.55 2.57
C PRO A 121 -13.77 -3.06 2.10
N GLN A 122 -14.58 -3.98 1.55
CA GLN A 122 -15.91 -3.68 1.03
C GLN A 122 -16.96 -3.54 2.12
#